data_AF-A0A382VWT8-F1
#
_entry.id   AF-A0A382VWT8-F1
#
_cell.length_a   1.000
_cell.length_b   1.000
_cell.length_c   1.000
_cell.angle_alpha   90.00
_cell.angle_beta   90.00
_cell.angle_gamma   90.00
#
_symmetry.space_group_name_H-M   'P 1'
#
loop_
_entity.id
_entity.type
_entity.pdbx_description
1 polymer ?
#
loop_
_entity_poly.entity_id
_entity_poly.type
_entity_poly.pdbx_seq_one_letter_code
_entity_poly.pdbx_strand_id
1 'polypeptide(L)'
;DGTYSPLPTYDKNITVPPDARLNVLGELYTDRQIFAVEILPDEAGGARIGNGDNPWKDLYLYDGNVIGDPSFSSTIYFTNPDDFGVHDVEILHDPTKGIRIKGDKQLQFNTANSYIHGSGVLSEEILHLVAPTLNLAGPILNIQGLSDGEPIPVDLTDGVSNADVNVDGVLHAEQIQAATKIFVGGAIEGEDYEFTIERVYSDVDDIYIKSNVNGQDIVFKGHDGGSNVEVMRMDDQSLNMKEGNKIKFRSQVADNSYIHSPEANQLDIVSATIELSAPEE
;
A
#
# COMPACT_ATOMS: atom_id res chain seq x y z
N ASP A 1 56.06 -66.03 -29.52
CA ASP A 1 57.06 -65.02 -29.12
C ASP A 1 56.38 -63.68 -28.85
N GLY A 2 55.58 -63.64 -27.79
CA GLY A 2 54.78 -62.48 -27.41
C GLY A 2 55.53 -61.49 -26.55
N THR A 3 56.36 -60.64 -27.15
CA THR A 3 56.87 -59.42 -26.50
C THR A 3 56.03 -58.23 -26.95
N TYR A 4 54.89 -58.02 -26.28
CA TYR A 4 54.32 -56.69 -26.18
C TYR A 4 55.29 -55.84 -25.36
N SER A 5 55.98 -54.91 -26.02
CA SER A 5 56.66 -53.82 -25.33
C SER A 5 55.57 -52.90 -24.77
N PRO A 6 55.45 -52.71 -23.45
CA PRO A 6 54.56 -51.68 -22.94
C PRO A 6 55.12 -50.34 -23.39
N LEU A 7 54.37 -49.63 -24.25
CA LEU A 7 54.65 -48.22 -24.51
C LEU A 7 54.76 -47.53 -23.15
N PRO A 8 55.90 -46.87 -22.83
CA PRO A 8 55.99 -46.12 -21.59
C PRO A 8 54.88 -45.07 -21.63
N THR A 9 54.09 -45.01 -20.55
CA THR A 9 53.22 -43.87 -20.27
C THR A 9 54.13 -42.65 -20.22
N TYR A 10 54.26 -41.93 -21.34
CA TYR A 10 54.82 -40.60 -21.34
C TYR A 10 53.92 -39.77 -20.44
N ASP A 11 54.45 -39.31 -19.32
CA ASP A 11 53.90 -38.14 -18.63
C ASP A 11 54.01 -36.99 -19.63
N LYS A 12 52.93 -36.73 -20.37
CA LYS A 12 52.84 -35.64 -21.37
C LYS A 12 52.49 -34.32 -20.67
N ASN A 13 53.10 -34.09 -19.51
CA ASN A 13 52.84 -32.90 -18.71
C ASN A 13 53.70 -31.77 -19.25
N ILE A 14 53.06 -30.63 -19.53
CA ILE A 14 53.76 -29.36 -19.74
C ILE A 14 53.81 -28.68 -18.39
N THR A 15 54.99 -28.61 -17.79
CA THR A 15 55.22 -27.89 -16.53
C THR A 15 55.79 -26.51 -16.84
N VAL A 16 55.12 -25.47 -16.35
CA VAL A 16 55.61 -24.09 -16.39
C VAL A 16 56.20 -23.76 -15.02
N PRO A 17 57.47 -23.31 -14.93
CA PRO A 17 58.09 -22.90 -13.67
C PRO A 17 57.28 -21.81 -12.94
N PRO A 18 57.30 -21.73 -11.60
CA PRO A 18 56.49 -20.78 -10.82
C PRO A 18 56.69 -19.29 -11.17
N ASP A 19 57.84 -18.94 -11.73
CA ASP A 19 58.24 -17.60 -12.15
C ASP A 19 57.97 -17.32 -13.65
N ALA A 20 57.59 -18.35 -14.40
CA ALA A 20 57.27 -18.24 -15.82
C ALA A 20 55.76 -18.14 -16.05
N ARG A 21 55.37 -17.58 -17.20
CA ARG A 21 53.96 -17.47 -17.62
C ARG A 21 53.75 -18.31 -18.88
N LEU A 22 52.61 -19.02 -18.95
CA LEU A 22 52.15 -19.59 -20.21
C LEU A 22 51.37 -18.52 -20.97
N ASN A 23 51.96 -17.98 -22.03
CA ASN A 23 51.27 -17.03 -22.89
C ASN A 23 50.70 -17.75 -24.12
N VAL A 24 49.38 -17.77 -24.24
CA VAL A 24 48.67 -18.31 -25.42
C VAL A 24 48.12 -17.13 -26.20
N LEU A 25 48.76 -16.80 -27.32
CA LEU A 25 48.39 -15.64 -28.17
C LEU A 25 47.13 -15.87 -29.01
N GLY A 26 46.53 -17.06 -28.93
CA GLY A 26 45.35 -17.45 -29.70
C GLY A 26 44.36 -18.26 -28.84
N GLU A 27 43.55 -19.07 -29.50
CA GLU A 27 42.51 -19.87 -28.83
C GLU A 27 43.10 -21.14 -28.20
N LEU A 28 42.64 -21.48 -26.99
CA LEU A 28 42.97 -22.73 -26.32
C LEU A 28 41.77 -23.68 -26.38
N TYR A 29 41.88 -24.74 -27.17
CA TYR A 29 40.87 -25.79 -27.29
C TYR A 29 41.19 -26.96 -26.38
N THR A 30 40.29 -27.27 -25.45
CA THR A 30 40.45 -28.33 -24.45
C THR A 30 39.11 -28.97 -24.14
N ASP A 31 39.09 -30.29 -23.93
CA ASP A 31 37.88 -31.01 -23.51
C ASP A 31 37.46 -30.64 -22.07
N ARG A 32 38.43 -30.31 -21.20
CA ARG A 32 38.20 -29.94 -19.81
C ARG A 32 39.29 -29.01 -19.29
N GLN A 33 38.87 -27.98 -18.55
CA GLN A 33 39.76 -27.11 -17.77
C GLN A 33 39.39 -27.23 -16.30
N ILE A 34 40.41 -27.30 -15.44
CA ILE A 34 40.25 -27.37 -13.98
C ILE A 34 41.19 -26.34 -13.39
N PHE A 35 40.63 -25.40 -12.63
CA PHE A 35 41.39 -24.36 -11.94
C PHE A 35 41.44 -24.69 -10.45
N ALA A 36 42.63 -24.60 -9.84
CA ALA A 36 42.82 -24.86 -8.41
C ALA A 36 42.61 -23.62 -7.53
N VAL A 37 42.62 -22.45 -8.16
CA VAL A 37 42.55 -21.12 -7.54
C VAL A 37 41.66 -20.22 -8.40
N GLU A 38 41.89 -18.91 -8.39
CA GLU A 38 41.12 -17.91 -9.11
C GLU A 38 41.44 -17.89 -10.62
N ILE A 39 40.43 -17.50 -11.40
CA ILE A 39 40.60 -17.07 -12.80
C ILE A 39 40.66 -15.55 -12.78
N LEU A 40 41.84 -14.99 -13.04
CA LEU A 40 42.07 -13.55 -12.96
C LEU A 40 42.24 -12.94 -14.36
N PRO A 41 41.66 -11.75 -14.62
CA PRO A 41 42.04 -10.96 -15.79
C PRO A 41 43.43 -10.34 -15.59
N ASP A 42 44.09 -9.96 -16.69
CA ASP A 42 45.34 -9.18 -16.63
C ASP A 42 45.09 -7.74 -16.12
N GLU A 43 43.95 -7.17 -16.48
CA GLU A 43 43.47 -5.86 -16.01
C GLU A 43 42.04 -5.98 -15.42
N ALA A 44 41.75 -5.25 -14.33
CA ALA A 44 40.42 -5.26 -13.72
C ALA A 44 39.34 -4.82 -14.73
N GLY A 45 38.31 -5.65 -14.91
CA GLY A 45 37.25 -5.42 -15.91
C GLY A 45 37.66 -5.71 -17.37
N GLY A 46 38.90 -6.13 -17.63
CA GLY A 46 39.43 -6.34 -18.98
C GLY A 46 39.09 -7.69 -19.62
N ALA A 47 38.78 -8.73 -18.83
CA ALA A 47 38.41 -10.05 -19.35
C ALA A 47 36.89 -10.32 -19.27
N ARG A 48 36.43 -11.26 -20.09
CA ARG A 48 35.03 -11.70 -20.17
C ARG A 48 34.94 -13.21 -20.01
N ILE A 49 33.85 -13.70 -19.43
CA ILE A 49 33.48 -15.11 -19.42
C ILE A 49 32.38 -15.30 -20.48
N GLY A 50 32.77 -15.75 -21.68
CA GLY A 50 31.89 -15.84 -22.85
C GLY A 50 31.69 -14.51 -23.60
N ASN A 51 30.97 -14.55 -24.72
CA ASN A 51 30.59 -13.37 -25.50
C ASN A 51 29.23 -13.59 -26.20
N GLY A 52 28.74 -12.58 -26.95
CA GLY A 52 27.43 -12.63 -27.60
C GLY A 52 27.29 -13.74 -28.65
N ASP A 53 28.38 -14.11 -29.31
CA ASP A 53 28.39 -15.18 -30.33
C ASP A 53 28.63 -16.57 -29.72
N ASN A 54 29.27 -16.62 -28.54
CA ASN A 54 29.63 -17.83 -27.83
C ASN A 54 29.25 -17.71 -26.34
N PRO A 55 27.95 -17.72 -26.02
CA PRO A 55 27.50 -17.71 -24.65
C PRO A 55 27.71 -19.08 -23.99
N TRP A 56 27.92 -19.08 -22.68
CA TRP A 56 27.77 -20.30 -21.90
C TRP A 56 26.31 -20.70 -21.86
N LYS A 57 26.04 -21.99 -22.10
CA LYS A 57 24.68 -22.51 -21.96
C LYS A 57 24.25 -22.52 -20.49
N ASP A 58 25.10 -23.06 -19.63
CA ASP A 58 24.85 -23.24 -18.20
C ASP A 58 26.08 -22.80 -17.39
N LEU A 59 25.88 -22.10 -16.27
CA LEU A 59 26.89 -21.79 -15.27
C LEU A 59 26.46 -22.40 -13.93
N TYR A 60 27.14 -23.46 -13.52
CA TYR A 60 26.88 -24.11 -12.23
C TYR A 60 27.85 -23.55 -11.20
N LEU A 61 27.32 -22.84 -10.21
CA LEU A 61 28.07 -22.35 -9.07
C LEU A 61 27.82 -23.25 -7.85
N TYR A 62 28.83 -23.38 -7.00
CA TYR A 62 28.74 -24.24 -5.81
C TYR A 62 27.83 -23.63 -4.76
N ASP A 63 26.81 -24.39 -4.32
CA ASP A 63 25.77 -23.88 -3.41
C ASP A 63 26.17 -23.92 -1.92
N GLY A 64 27.33 -24.47 -1.55
CA GLY A 64 27.68 -24.62 -0.14
C GLY A 64 26.82 -25.67 0.56
N ASN A 65 27.37 -26.86 0.84
CA ASN A 65 26.63 -27.93 1.52
C ASN A 65 26.35 -27.66 3.03
N VAL A 66 26.37 -26.41 3.48
CA VAL A 66 26.13 -26.03 4.88
C VAL A 66 24.76 -25.36 4.99
N ILE A 67 23.76 -26.15 5.36
CA ILE A 67 22.38 -25.68 5.56
C ILE A 67 22.37 -24.56 6.61
N GLY A 68 21.89 -23.38 6.23
CA GLY A 68 21.70 -22.24 7.12
C GLY A 68 22.93 -21.36 7.37
N ASP A 69 24.07 -21.65 6.74
CA ASP A 69 25.25 -20.75 6.74
C ASP A 69 25.60 -20.33 5.30
N PRO A 70 25.17 -19.14 4.86
CA PRO A 70 25.41 -18.67 3.51
C PRO A 70 26.87 -18.33 3.20
N SER A 71 27.76 -18.32 4.21
CA SER A 71 29.19 -18.00 4.01
C SER A 71 29.93 -19.04 3.15
N PHE A 72 29.31 -20.21 2.92
CA PHE A 72 29.85 -21.30 2.12
C PHE A 72 29.25 -21.38 0.71
N SER A 73 28.26 -20.55 0.39
CA SER A 73 27.60 -20.51 -0.92
C SER A 73 28.41 -19.63 -1.90
N SER A 74 28.25 -19.89 -3.19
CA SER A 74 28.81 -19.02 -4.22
C SER A 74 28.15 -17.65 -4.20
N THR A 75 28.97 -16.60 -4.28
CA THR A 75 28.52 -15.21 -4.32
C THR A 75 29.01 -14.54 -5.60
N ILE A 76 28.15 -13.75 -6.23
CA ILE A 76 28.56 -12.85 -7.32
C ILE A 76 28.73 -11.46 -6.73
N TYR A 77 29.96 -10.97 -6.77
CA TYR A 77 30.32 -9.63 -6.34
C TYR A 77 30.38 -8.68 -7.52
N PHE A 78 29.75 -7.52 -7.38
CA PHE A 78 29.98 -6.36 -8.24
C PHE A 78 30.79 -5.37 -7.42
N THR A 79 32.00 -5.04 -7.88
CA THR A 79 32.96 -4.20 -7.12
C THR A 79 33.63 -3.24 -8.08
N ASN A 80 33.60 -1.95 -7.77
CA ASN A 80 34.48 -0.98 -8.40
C ASN A 80 35.94 -1.25 -7.94
N PRO A 81 36.91 -1.41 -8.87
CA PRO A 81 38.31 -1.63 -8.50
C PRO A 81 38.91 -0.58 -7.56
N ASP A 82 38.34 0.63 -7.52
CA ASP A 82 38.80 1.72 -6.65
C ASP A 82 38.27 1.63 -5.19
N ASP A 83 37.32 0.73 -4.88
CA ASP A 83 36.56 0.73 -3.61
C ASP A 83 37.06 -0.22 -2.50
N PHE A 84 38.33 -0.65 -2.54
CA PHE A 84 39.05 -1.33 -1.44
C PHE A 84 38.25 -2.40 -0.64
N GLY A 85 37.43 -3.21 -1.31
CA GLY A 85 36.69 -4.32 -0.69
C GLY A 85 35.25 -3.99 -0.26
N VAL A 86 34.72 -2.82 -0.61
CA VAL A 86 33.28 -2.54 -0.53
C VAL A 86 32.64 -2.98 -1.84
N HIS A 87 31.74 -3.95 -1.77
CA HIS A 87 31.01 -4.43 -2.94
C HIS A 87 29.79 -3.54 -3.22
N ASP A 88 29.64 -3.10 -4.47
CA ASP A 88 28.49 -2.34 -4.97
C ASP A 88 27.22 -3.17 -4.92
N VAL A 89 27.29 -4.47 -5.20
CA VAL A 89 26.18 -5.41 -5.00
C VAL A 89 26.76 -6.77 -4.62
N GLU A 90 26.21 -7.36 -3.57
CA GLU A 90 26.44 -8.76 -3.21
C GLU A 90 25.17 -9.56 -3.55
N ILE A 91 25.24 -10.42 -4.57
CA ILE A 91 24.18 -11.39 -4.90
C ILE A 91 24.59 -12.74 -4.32
N LEU A 92 23.92 -13.12 -3.25
CA LEU A 92 24.12 -14.37 -2.54
C LEU A 92 22.95 -15.31 -2.84
N HIS A 93 23.25 -16.55 -3.23
CA HIS A 93 22.28 -17.63 -3.15
C HIS A 93 22.34 -18.25 -1.75
N ASP A 94 21.22 -18.23 -1.03
CA ASP A 94 21.02 -19.00 0.20
C ASP A 94 20.20 -20.25 -0.17
N PRO A 95 20.74 -21.47 -0.01
CA PRO A 95 20.06 -22.72 -0.40
C PRO A 95 18.72 -22.95 0.30
N THR A 96 18.46 -22.24 1.42
CA THR A 96 17.23 -22.38 2.21
C THR A 96 16.26 -21.22 2.05
N LYS A 97 16.74 -20.06 1.56
CA LYS A 97 15.97 -18.80 1.52
C LYS A 97 15.88 -18.16 0.13
N GLY A 98 16.67 -18.61 -0.84
CA GLY A 98 16.71 -18.08 -2.20
C GLY A 98 17.76 -16.98 -2.37
N ILE A 99 17.47 -15.99 -3.23
CA ILE A 99 18.42 -14.91 -3.56
C ILE A 99 18.34 -13.80 -2.50
N ARG A 100 19.49 -13.45 -1.93
CA ARG A 100 19.64 -12.29 -1.03
C ARG A 100 20.48 -11.21 -1.69
N ILE A 101 19.95 -9.99 -1.66
CA ILE A 101 20.67 -8.75 -1.92
C ILE A 101 20.95 -8.10 -0.56
N LYS A 102 22.20 -7.77 -0.24
CA LYS A 102 22.62 -7.30 1.10
C LYS A 102 22.71 -5.78 1.20
N GLY A 103 22.45 -5.23 2.40
CA GLY A 103 22.63 -3.81 2.71
C GLY A 103 21.45 -2.95 2.25
N ASP A 104 21.75 -1.74 1.79
CA ASP A 104 20.85 -0.74 1.18
C ASP A 104 20.61 -0.97 -0.33
N LYS A 105 20.98 -2.14 -0.83
CA LYS A 105 20.90 -2.48 -2.25
C LYS A 105 19.49 -2.96 -2.62
N GLN A 106 19.15 -2.85 -3.91
CA GLN A 106 17.78 -3.07 -4.40
C GLN A 106 17.74 -3.90 -5.68
N LEU A 107 16.62 -4.59 -5.92
CA LEU A 107 16.32 -5.20 -7.21
C LEU A 107 15.59 -4.18 -8.09
N GLN A 108 16.25 -3.67 -9.12
CA GLN A 108 15.70 -2.66 -10.04
C GLN A 108 14.98 -3.31 -11.24
N PHE A 109 13.91 -2.67 -11.70
CA PHE A 109 13.13 -3.09 -12.87
C PHE A 109 12.97 -1.92 -13.83
N ASN A 110 13.45 -2.06 -15.06
CA ASN A 110 13.35 -1.07 -16.15
C ASN A 110 14.09 0.27 -15.91
N THR A 111 13.90 0.92 -14.75
CA THR A 111 14.51 2.21 -14.39
C THR A 111 14.91 2.25 -12.92
N ALA A 112 15.67 3.27 -12.52
CA ALA A 112 16.05 3.48 -11.12
C ALA A 112 14.85 3.80 -10.19
N ASN A 113 13.69 4.18 -10.74
CA ASN A 113 12.50 4.57 -9.98
C ASN A 113 11.54 3.39 -9.73
N SER A 114 11.87 2.18 -10.17
CA SER A 114 11.04 1.00 -9.98
C SER A 114 11.88 -0.13 -9.41
N TYR A 115 11.69 -0.44 -8.14
CA TYR A 115 12.57 -1.35 -7.42
C TYR A 115 11.94 -1.98 -6.18
N ILE A 116 12.56 -3.06 -5.71
CA ILE A 116 12.24 -3.75 -4.46
C ILE A 116 13.46 -3.70 -3.54
N HIS A 117 13.26 -3.31 -2.28
CA HIS A 117 14.31 -3.34 -1.26
C HIS A 117 13.74 -3.64 0.14
N GLY A 118 14.60 -4.13 1.03
CA GLY A 118 14.27 -4.31 2.44
C GLY A 118 14.57 -3.03 3.25
N SER A 119 14.07 -3.00 4.49
CA SER A 119 14.34 -1.94 5.48
C SER A 119 15.77 -1.93 6.05
N GLY A 120 16.59 -2.97 5.77
CA GLY A 120 17.98 -3.08 6.22
C GLY A 120 18.16 -4.04 7.41
N VAL A 121 19.10 -3.73 8.30
CA VAL A 121 19.58 -4.69 9.33
C VAL A 121 18.73 -4.77 10.62
N LEU A 122 17.97 -3.73 11.01
CA LEU A 122 16.97 -3.68 12.12
C LEU A 122 16.09 -2.42 11.88
N SER A 123 14.75 -2.40 11.97
CA SER A 123 13.93 -2.67 13.16
C SER A 123 12.58 -3.37 12.92
N GLU A 124 12.14 -3.56 11.69
CA GLU A 124 10.97 -4.37 11.31
C GLU A 124 11.29 -4.88 9.90
N GLU A 125 11.24 -6.18 9.62
CA GLU A 125 11.60 -6.75 8.31
C GLU A 125 10.59 -6.33 7.22
N ILE A 126 10.59 -5.05 6.86
CA ILE A 126 9.66 -4.44 5.92
C ILE A 126 10.22 -4.56 4.51
N LEU A 127 9.37 -5.02 3.60
CA LEU A 127 9.63 -5.03 2.16
C LEU A 127 8.99 -3.80 1.52
N HIS A 128 9.79 -2.98 0.87
CA HIS A 128 9.32 -1.83 0.12
C HIS A 128 9.19 -2.19 -1.37
N LEU A 129 8.03 -1.87 -1.95
CA LEU A 129 7.77 -1.94 -3.39
C LEU A 129 7.63 -0.50 -3.89
N VAL A 130 8.67 0.00 -4.58
CA VAL A 130 8.71 1.40 -5.05
C VAL A 130 8.45 1.43 -6.54
N ALA A 131 7.42 2.15 -6.97
CA ALA A 131 7.11 2.38 -8.38
C ALA A 131 6.25 3.65 -8.56
N PRO A 132 6.34 4.36 -9.70
CA PRO A 132 5.40 5.45 -10.03
C PRO A 132 3.94 4.98 -10.14
N THR A 133 3.75 3.72 -10.51
CA THR A 133 2.43 3.08 -10.56
C THR A 133 2.60 1.62 -10.15
N LEU A 134 1.89 1.20 -9.11
CA LEU A 134 1.86 -0.18 -8.64
C LEU A 134 0.52 -0.82 -9.02
N ASN A 135 0.53 -1.72 -9.99
CA ASN A 135 -0.66 -2.48 -10.38
C ASN A 135 -0.66 -3.85 -9.69
N LEU A 136 -1.55 -4.03 -8.71
CA LEU A 136 -1.75 -5.31 -8.02
C LEU A 136 -2.94 -6.05 -8.64
N ALA A 137 -2.69 -6.79 -9.72
CA ALA A 137 -3.72 -7.53 -10.43
C ALA A 137 -3.92 -8.93 -9.84
N GLY A 138 -5.07 -9.18 -9.22
CA GLY A 138 -5.49 -10.48 -8.71
C GLY A 138 -6.95 -10.42 -8.23
N PRO A 139 -7.68 -11.55 -8.14
CA PRO A 139 -9.08 -11.54 -7.75
C PRO A 139 -9.31 -11.09 -6.30
N ILE A 140 -8.29 -11.18 -5.44
CA ILE A 140 -8.33 -10.81 -4.02
C ILE A 140 -6.95 -10.26 -3.63
N LEU A 141 -6.90 -9.08 -3.00
CA LEU A 141 -5.75 -8.64 -2.23
C LEU A 141 -5.88 -9.23 -0.81
N ASN A 142 -5.09 -10.25 -0.49
CA ASN A 142 -5.15 -10.89 0.82
C ASN A 142 -4.06 -10.33 1.75
N ILE A 143 -4.43 -9.44 2.67
CA ILE A 143 -3.52 -8.93 3.71
C ILE A 143 -3.73 -9.79 4.96
N GLN A 144 -2.77 -10.67 5.26
CA GLN A 144 -2.79 -11.58 6.39
C GLN A 144 -1.96 -11.02 7.56
N GLY A 145 -2.29 -11.41 8.80
CA GLY A 145 -1.58 -10.96 10.00
C GLY A 145 -2.21 -9.76 10.72
N LEU A 146 -3.31 -9.24 10.20
CA LEU A 146 -4.20 -8.37 10.95
C LEU A 146 -4.96 -9.22 11.96
N SER A 147 -5.03 -8.76 13.22
CA SER A 147 -5.87 -9.42 14.22
C SER A 147 -7.36 -9.25 13.89
N ASP A 148 -8.24 -10.16 14.34
CA ASP A 148 -9.68 -10.04 14.09
C ASP A 148 -10.20 -8.67 14.55
N GLY A 149 -10.71 -7.88 13.60
CA GLY A 149 -11.22 -6.51 13.84
C GLY A 149 -10.20 -5.39 13.66
N GLU A 150 -8.97 -5.69 13.24
CA GLU A 150 -7.96 -4.68 12.93
C GLU A 150 -8.15 -4.18 11.48
N PRO A 151 -8.47 -2.89 11.27
CA PRO A 151 -8.64 -2.35 9.92
C PRO A 151 -7.32 -2.42 9.16
N ILE A 152 -7.39 -2.60 7.83
CA ILE A 152 -6.21 -2.43 6.97
C ILE A 152 -5.79 -0.96 7.06
N PRO A 153 -4.61 -0.62 7.61
CA PRO A 153 -4.16 0.76 7.63
C PRO A 153 -3.81 1.17 6.20
N VAL A 154 -4.69 1.95 5.58
CA VAL A 154 -4.39 2.66 4.33
C VAL A 154 -4.03 4.08 4.70
N ASP A 155 -2.74 4.37 4.75
CA ASP A 155 -2.25 5.73 4.97
C ASP A 155 -2.26 6.49 3.63
N LEU A 156 -3.16 7.47 3.52
CA LEU A 156 -3.28 8.37 2.36
C LEU A 156 -2.67 9.75 2.66
N THR A 157 -1.65 9.83 3.53
CA THR A 157 -0.98 11.10 3.84
C THR A 157 -0.06 11.58 2.70
N ASP A 158 0.01 12.90 2.58
CA ASP A 158 0.83 13.71 1.66
C ASP A 158 0.76 13.35 0.15
N GLY A 159 0.08 14.20 -0.62
CA GLY A 159 0.09 14.15 -2.09
C GLY A 159 -1.05 13.37 -2.76
N VAL A 160 -1.90 12.67 -2.01
CA VAL A 160 -3.11 12.02 -2.55
C VAL A 160 -4.23 13.04 -2.72
N SER A 161 -4.43 13.55 -3.93
CA SER A 161 -5.44 14.60 -4.23
C SER A 161 -6.81 14.05 -4.66
N ASN A 162 -6.88 12.81 -5.15
CA ASN A 162 -8.10 12.21 -5.72
C ASN A 162 -8.18 10.69 -5.40
N ALA A 163 -8.28 10.32 -4.12
CA ALA A 163 -8.52 8.92 -3.75
C ALA A 163 -10.01 8.63 -3.60
N ASP A 164 -10.51 7.68 -4.40
CA ASP A 164 -11.82 7.09 -4.22
C ASP A 164 -11.70 5.87 -3.29
N VAL A 165 -12.26 5.96 -2.10
CA VAL A 165 -12.36 4.83 -1.16
C VAL A 165 -13.76 4.24 -1.25
N ASN A 166 -13.91 3.12 -1.97
CA ASN A 166 -15.17 2.38 -2.00
C ASN A 166 -15.24 1.41 -0.83
N VAL A 167 -16.29 1.53 -0.01
CA VAL A 167 -16.54 0.67 1.15
C VAL A 167 -17.87 -0.05 0.92
N ASP A 168 -17.83 -1.36 0.67
CA ASP A 168 -19.04 -2.19 0.45
C ASP A 168 -19.86 -2.43 1.73
N GLY A 169 -19.47 -1.81 2.85
CA GLY A 169 -20.07 -1.98 4.18
C GLY A 169 -20.27 -0.65 4.91
N VAL A 170 -19.88 -0.61 6.19
CA VAL A 170 -20.06 0.57 7.04
C VAL A 170 -18.74 1.33 7.15
N LEU A 171 -18.78 2.64 6.91
CA LEU A 171 -17.68 3.53 7.23
C LEU A 171 -17.75 3.93 8.72
N HIS A 172 -16.76 3.50 9.49
CA HIS A 172 -16.53 3.99 10.86
C HIS A 172 -15.42 5.04 10.83
N ALA A 173 -15.77 6.32 10.92
CA ALA A 173 -14.81 7.42 10.94
C ALA A 173 -14.95 8.22 12.24
N GLU A 174 -13.83 8.51 12.90
CA GLU A 174 -13.81 9.44 14.04
C GLU A 174 -14.17 10.86 13.59
N GLN A 175 -13.70 11.24 12.39
CA GLN A 175 -14.01 12.52 11.78
C GLN A 175 -14.18 12.37 10.26
N ILE A 176 -15.20 13.04 9.70
CA ILE A 176 -15.35 13.25 8.27
C ILE A 176 -15.25 14.76 8.03
N GLN A 177 -14.20 15.19 7.32
CA GLN A 177 -14.04 16.57 6.87
C GLN A 177 -14.28 16.64 5.37
N ALA A 178 -15.34 17.33 4.96
CA ALA A 178 -15.63 17.60 3.55
C ALA A 178 -15.54 19.10 3.29
N ALA A 179 -14.77 19.51 2.27
CA ALA A 179 -14.68 20.92 1.90
C ALA A 179 -15.95 21.43 1.22
N THR A 180 -16.66 20.56 0.50
CA THR A 180 -17.80 20.93 -0.34
C THR A 180 -19.07 20.16 0.02
N LYS A 181 -19.06 18.82 -0.10
CA LYS A 181 -20.26 17.98 0.04
C LYS A 181 -19.98 16.63 0.72
N ILE A 182 -20.99 16.10 1.42
CA ILE A 182 -21.10 14.71 1.87
C ILE A 182 -22.33 14.10 1.22
N PHE A 183 -22.16 12.93 0.61
CA PHE A 183 -23.22 12.16 -0.04
C PHE A 183 -23.55 10.90 0.75
N VAL A 184 -24.83 10.59 0.90
CA VAL A 184 -25.32 9.37 1.55
C VAL A 184 -26.47 8.77 0.73
N GLY A 185 -26.47 7.45 0.58
CA GLY A 185 -27.50 6.70 -0.14
C GLY A 185 -27.11 6.36 -1.57
N GLY A 186 -28.09 6.01 -2.39
CA GLY A 186 -27.89 5.72 -3.82
C GLY A 186 -27.56 6.98 -4.64
N ALA A 187 -26.81 6.81 -5.72
CA ALA A 187 -26.66 7.84 -6.73
C ALA A 187 -28.01 8.05 -7.46
N ILE A 188 -28.35 9.30 -7.73
CA ILE A 188 -29.52 9.70 -8.51
C ILE A 188 -29.06 10.47 -9.77
N GLU A 189 -29.99 10.86 -10.63
CA GLU A 189 -29.65 11.60 -11.85
C GLU A 189 -28.92 12.92 -11.56
N GLY A 190 -27.89 13.24 -12.34
CA GLY A 190 -27.21 14.54 -12.28
C GLY A 190 -26.06 14.65 -11.28
N GLU A 191 -25.39 13.54 -10.93
CA GLU A 191 -24.25 13.52 -9.99
C GLU A 191 -24.63 13.94 -8.55
N ASP A 192 -25.87 13.67 -8.13
CA ASP A 192 -26.32 13.88 -6.75
C ASP A 192 -26.69 12.52 -6.12
N TYR A 193 -26.96 12.55 -4.81
CA TYR A 193 -27.30 11.37 -4.02
C TYR A 193 -28.61 11.59 -3.27
N GLU A 194 -29.20 10.50 -2.78
CA GLU A 194 -30.48 10.56 -2.05
C GLU A 194 -30.48 11.58 -0.90
N PHE A 195 -29.36 11.67 -0.15
CA PHE A 195 -29.14 12.64 0.90
C PHE A 195 -27.80 13.36 0.73
N THR A 196 -27.83 14.68 0.90
CA THR A 196 -26.65 15.54 0.71
C THR A 196 -26.54 16.56 1.83
N ILE A 197 -25.33 16.69 2.39
CA ILE A 197 -24.92 17.85 3.19
C ILE A 197 -23.96 18.65 2.32
N GLU A 198 -24.31 19.88 1.98
CA GLU A 198 -23.49 20.73 1.11
C GLU A 198 -23.29 22.12 1.68
N ARG A 199 -22.07 22.64 1.55
CA ARG A 199 -21.81 24.06 1.71
C ARG A 199 -22.21 24.77 0.43
N VAL A 200 -23.04 25.79 0.56
CA VAL A 200 -23.46 26.62 -0.58
C VAL A 200 -22.79 27.98 -0.48
N TYR A 201 -21.92 28.24 -1.44
CA TYR A 201 -21.25 29.53 -1.59
C TYR A 201 -22.19 30.49 -2.31
N SER A 202 -22.98 31.24 -1.54
CA SER A 202 -23.84 32.32 -2.04
C SER A 202 -23.51 33.63 -1.32
N ASP A 203 -24.38 34.64 -1.41
CA ASP A 203 -24.22 35.90 -0.65
C ASP A 203 -24.23 35.66 0.88
N VAL A 204 -24.77 34.51 1.32
CA VAL A 204 -24.64 33.96 2.67
C VAL A 204 -24.00 32.57 2.57
N ASP A 205 -23.00 32.30 3.41
CA ASP A 205 -22.35 30.98 3.51
C ASP A 205 -23.23 30.00 4.29
N ASP A 206 -24.23 29.44 3.61
CA ASP A 206 -25.17 28.49 4.20
C ASP A 206 -24.68 27.04 4.09
N ILE A 207 -25.18 26.19 4.99
CA ILE A 207 -25.04 24.74 4.92
C ILE A 207 -26.43 24.15 4.68
N TYR A 208 -26.58 23.44 3.57
CA TYR A 208 -27.82 22.74 3.26
C TYR A 208 -27.72 21.29 3.72
N ILE A 209 -28.79 20.83 4.37
CA ILE A 209 -29.03 19.43 4.70
C ILE A 209 -30.33 19.08 3.98
N LYS A 210 -30.25 18.26 2.94
CA LYS A 210 -31.37 18.03 2.03
C LYS A 210 -31.55 16.56 1.68
N SER A 211 -32.80 16.18 1.42
CA SER A 211 -33.12 14.99 0.64
C SER A 211 -33.37 15.42 -0.80
N ASN A 212 -32.83 14.68 -1.76
CA ASN A 212 -32.99 14.95 -3.18
C ASN A 212 -34.01 14.03 -3.87
N VAL A 213 -34.68 13.16 -3.10
CA VAL A 213 -35.71 12.26 -3.63
C VAL A 213 -37.09 12.82 -3.32
N ASN A 214 -37.95 12.91 -4.33
CA ASN A 214 -39.31 13.40 -4.17
C ASN A 214 -40.10 12.56 -3.14
N GLY A 215 -40.71 13.23 -2.16
CA GLY A 215 -41.48 12.60 -1.09
C GLY A 215 -40.64 11.87 -0.04
N GLN A 216 -39.31 12.00 -0.07
CA GLN A 216 -38.44 11.52 1.00
C GLN A 216 -38.24 12.65 2.03
N ASP A 217 -38.51 12.33 3.29
CA ASP A 217 -38.42 13.29 4.39
C ASP A 217 -37.09 13.18 5.14
N ILE A 218 -36.72 14.25 5.85
CA ILE A 218 -35.64 14.21 6.84
C ILE A 218 -36.27 14.01 8.22
N VAL A 219 -35.98 12.86 8.84
CA VAL A 219 -36.58 12.44 10.11
C VAL A 219 -35.53 12.38 11.21
N PHE A 220 -35.75 13.15 12.28
CA PHE A 220 -34.91 13.11 13.47
C PHE A 220 -35.56 12.22 14.52
N LYS A 221 -34.82 11.20 14.96
CA LYS A 221 -35.28 10.25 15.96
C LYS A 221 -34.52 10.43 17.27
N GLY A 222 -35.24 10.38 18.38
CA GLY A 222 -34.70 10.23 19.73
C GLY A 222 -34.66 8.76 20.13
N HIS A 223 -33.93 8.44 21.20
CA HIS A 223 -33.93 7.11 21.79
C HIS A 223 -34.75 7.13 23.07
N ASP A 224 -35.81 6.33 23.12
CA ASP A 224 -36.67 6.19 24.29
C ASP A 224 -36.92 4.70 24.59
N GLY A 225 -36.59 4.30 25.83
CA GLY A 225 -36.89 2.96 26.35
C GLY A 225 -36.34 1.78 25.54
N GLY A 226 -35.22 1.93 24.81
CA GLY A 226 -34.65 0.86 23.98
C GLY A 226 -35.11 0.86 22.53
N SER A 227 -35.86 1.88 22.09
CA SER A 227 -36.31 2.03 20.71
C SER A 227 -36.06 3.44 20.17
N ASN A 228 -35.87 3.56 18.86
CA ASN A 228 -35.75 4.87 18.21
C ASN A 228 -37.15 5.39 17.88
N VAL A 229 -37.52 6.53 18.46
CA VAL A 229 -38.82 7.20 18.29
C VAL A 229 -38.65 8.47 17.48
N GLU A 230 -39.58 8.75 16.58
CA GLU A 230 -39.56 10.00 15.81
C GLU A 230 -39.83 11.22 16.72
N VAL A 231 -39.00 12.25 16.60
CA VAL A 231 -39.13 13.50 17.38
C VAL A 231 -39.67 14.62 16.50
N MET A 232 -39.01 14.84 15.37
CA MET A 232 -39.42 15.84 14.37
C MET A 232 -39.11 15.35 12.96
N ARG A 233 -39.87 15.85 12.00
CA ARG A 233 -39.75 15.57 10.57
C ARG A 233 -39.83 16.87 9.80
N MET A 234 -38.93 17.04 8.84
CA MET A 234 -39.06 18.05 7.81
C MET A 234 -39.59 17.36 6.56
N ASP A 235 -40.78 17.75 6.13
CA ASP A 235 -41.31 17.40 4.81
C ASP A 235 -41.08 18.55 3.82
N ASP A 236 -41.53 18.40 2.58
CA ASP A 236 -41.33 19.37 1.52
C ASP A 236 -42.06 20.72 1.77
N GLN A 237 -42.95 20.80 2.77
CA GLN A 237 -43.80 21.97 3.03
C GLN A 237 -43.73 22.51 4.47
N SER A 238 -43.23 21.74 5.43
CA SER A 238 -43.45 21.98 6.85
C SER A 238 -42.45 21.30 7.78
N LEU A 239 -42.31 21.88 8.97
CA LEU A 239 -41.66 21.25 10.11
C LEU A 239 -42.73 20.62 11.02
N ASN A 240 -42.76 19.31 11.07
CA ASN A 240 -43.71 18.55 11.87
C ASN A 240 -43.06 18.01 13.15
N MET A 241 -43.67 18.30 14.30
CA MET A 241 -43.32 17.64 15.56
C MET A 241 -44.17 16.38 15.70
N LYS A 242 -43.55 15.24 16.06
CA LYS A 242 -44.31 14.01 16.35
C LYS A 242 -45.20 14.25 17.59
N GLU A 243 -46.43 13.74 17.54
CA GLU A 243 -47.47 13.87 18.56
C GLU A 243 -46.95 13.98 20.00
N GLY A 244 -47.38 15.03 20.72
CA GLY A 244 -46.96 15.29 22.09
C GLY A 244 -45.57 15.92 22.25
N ASN A 245 -44.69 15.86 21.24
CA ASN A 245 -43.38 16.53 21.30
C ASN A 245 -43.52 18.04 21.17
N LYS A 246 -42.63 18.75 21.88
CA LYS A 246 -42.73 20.17 22.16
C LYS A 246 -41.57 20.93 21.53
N ILE A 247 -41.87 22.04 20.85
CA ILE A 247 -40.88 23.09 20.61
C ILE A 247 -40.76 23.88 21.91
N LYS A 248 -39.63 23.72 22.62
CA LYS A 248 -39.36 24.42 23.87
C LYS A 248 -38.43 25.60 23.63
N PHE A 249 -38.78 26.75 24.17
CA PHE A 249 -37.91 27.91 24.22
C PHE A 249 -37.23 27.97 25.60
N ARG A 250 -36.13 28.73 25.72
CA ARG A 250 -35.34 28.84 26.97
C ARG A 250 -36.26 29.04 28.18
N SER A 251 -36.24 28.06 29.08
CA SER A 251 -37.02 28.01 30.31
C SER A 251 -36.08 28.07 31.51
N GLN A 252 -36.37 28.93 32.47
CA GLN A 252 -35.77 28.84 33.80
C GLN A 252 -36.55 27.82 34.63
N VAL A 253 -35.92 26.67 34.94
CA VAL A 253 -36.17 25.60 35.96
C VAL A 253 -37.62 25.24 36.40
N ALA A 254 -38.67 25.87 35.89
CA ALA A 254 -40.08 25.64 36.20
C ALA A 254 -41.03 26.09 35.07
N ASP A 255 -40.59 26.96 34.16
CA ASP A 255 -41.46 27.52 33.12
C ASP A 255 -41.59 26.59 31.91
N ASN A 256 -42.69 25.88 31.79
CA ASN A 256 -42.94 25.03 30.61
C ASN A 256 -43.44 25.86 29.42
N SER A 257 -42.63 26.83 28.94
CA SER A 257 -42.95 27.53 27.69
C SER A 257 -42.72 26.61 26.49
N TYR A 258 -43.79 26.24 25.80
CA TYR A 258 -43.72 25.35 24.65
C TYR A 258 -44.84 25.57 23.65
N ILE A 259 -44.59 25.09 22.43
CA ILE A 259 -45.61 24.91 21.40
C ILE A 259 -45.68 23.42 21.06
N HIS A 260 -46.86 22.83 21.05
CA HIS A 260 -47.05 21.44 20.59
C HIS A 260 -48.47 21.16 20.10
N SER A 261 -48.67 19.93 19.62
CA SER A 261 -49.97 19.38 19.23
C SER A 261 -50.20 18.08 20.01
N PRO A 262 -51.05 18.08 21.05
CA PRO A 262 -51.33 16.87 21.82
C PRO A 262 -52.22 15.87 21.07
N GLU A 263 -53.05 16.36 20.15
CA GLU A 263 -53.98 15.58 19.33
C GLU A 263 -54.11 16.21 17.93
N ALA A 264 -54.64 15.46 16.96
CA ALA A 264 -54.78 15.92 15.58
C ALA A 264 -55.58 17.22 15.46
N ASN A 265 -55.04 18.20 14.72
CA ASN A 265 -55.63 19.53 14.49
C ASN A 265 -55.73 20.43 15.73
N GLN A 266 -55.00 20.13 16.81
CA GLN A 266 -54.89 21.01 17.98
C GLN A 266 -53.52 21.69 18.03
N LEU A 267 -53.48 22.99 18.32
CA LEU A 267 -52.25 23.73 18.60
C LEU A 267 -52.32 24.30 20.01
N ASP A 268 -51.42 23.83 20.87
CA ASP A 268 -51.26 24.32 22.22
C ASP A 268 -50.02 25.22 22.30
N ILE A 269 -50.23 26.47 22.68
CA ILE A 269 -49.19 27.43 23.02
C ILE A 269 -49.27 27.66 24.53
N VAL A 270 -48.28 27.16 25.25
CA VAL A 270 -48.23 27.26 26.71
C VAL A 270 -47.08 28.18 27.08
N SER A 271 -47.39 29.25 27.79
CA SER A 271 -46.40 30.15 28.39
C SER A 271 -47.02 30.95 29.54
N ALA A 272 -46.19 31.43 30.47
CA ALA A 272 -46.62 32.36 31.51
C ALA A 272 -47.02 33.73 30.94
N THR A 273 -46.44 34.13 29.82
CA THR A 273 -46.78 35.36 29.11
C THR A 273 -46.67 35.12 27.61
N ILE A 274 -47.72 35.47 26.87
CA ILE A 274 -47.72 35.48 25.41
C ILE A 274 -47.86 36.94 24.98
N GLU A 275 -46.77 37.54 24.52
CA GLU A 275 -46.78 38.89 23.97
C GLU A 275 -47.06 38.82 22.47
N LEU A 276 -48.14 39.45 22.04
CA LEU A 276 -48.48 39.63 20.63
C LEU A 276 -48.34 41.12 20.32
N SER A 277 -47.28 41.51 19.64
CA SER A 277 -47.11 42.87 19.13
C SER A 277 -47.50 42.94 17.66
N ALA A 278 -48.19 44.02 17.29
CA ALA A 278 -48.27 44.41 15.88
C ALA A 278 -46.95 45.08 15.48
N PRO A 279 -46.50 44.97 14.22
CA PRO A 279 -45.36 45.76 13.74
C PRO A 279 -45.65 47.26 13.96
N GLU A 280 -44.68 48.01 14.49
CA GLU A 280 -44.75 49.47 14.52
C GLU A 280 -44.75 49.97 13.07
N GLU A 281 -45.69 50.88 12.74
CA GLU A 281 -45.76 51.56 11.43
C GLU A 281 -44.53 52.40 11.13
#